data_AF-A0AA97BNL2-F1
#
_entry.id   AF-A0AA97BNL2-F1
#
_cell.length_a   1.000
_cell.length_b   1.000
_cell.length_c   1.000
_cell.angle_alpha   90.00
_cell.angle_beta   90.00
_cell.angle_gamma   90.00
#
_symmetry.space_group_name_H-M   'P 1'
#
loop_
_entity.id
_entity.type
_entity.pdbx_description
1 polymer ?
#
loop_
_entity_poly.entity_id
_entity_poly.type
_entity_poly.pdbx_seq_one_letter_code
_entity_poly.pdbx_strand_id
1 'polypeptide(L)'
;MDDQYYTVEEYSKLLNLSKGTIYRKPSKYYMFKVGGSWRANKESLKKFEQAQFNDNNVYRLALVGSKRKTKCQYTKEAASIGSMYPPQLARELDALLAPQTK
;
A
#
# COMPACT_ATOMS: atom_id res chain seq x y z
N MET A 1 -18.50 -21.55 22.91
CA MET A 1 -18.11 -20.60 21.85
C MET A 1 -17.15 -21.36 20.96
N ASP A 2 -17.62 -21.87 19.83
CA ASP A 2 -16.74 -22.58 18.90
C ASP A 2 -15.82 -21.54 18.25
N ASP A 3 -14.59 -21.44 18.76
CA ASP A 3 -13.57 -20.56 18.23
C ASP A 3 -13.13 -21.07 16.86
N GLN A 4 -13.93 -20.75 15.85
CA GLN A 4 -13.64 -21.14 14.48
C GLN A 4 -12.44 -20.34 13.98
N TYR A 5 -11.29 -21.02 13.93
CA TYR A 5 -10.06 -20.48 13.40
C TYR A 5 -9.99 -20.64 11.89
N TYR A 6 -9.66 -19.55 11.20
CA TYR A 6 -9.32 -19.56 9.79
C TYR A 6 -7.92 -20.13 9.58
N THR A 7 -7.80 -21.00 8.60
CA THR A 7 -6.52 -21.37 7.99
C THR A 7 -5.91 -20.18 7.24
N VAL A 8 -4.62 -20.24 6.93
CA VAL A 8 -3.97 -19.28 6.02
C VAL A 8 -4.68 -19.24 4.67
N GLU A 9 -5.21 -20.37 4.18
CA GLU A 9 -5.88 -20.42 2.89
C GLU A 9 -7.19 -19.64 2.88
N GLU A 10 -8.05 -19.88 3.87
CA GLU A 10 -9.32 -19.16 4.01
C GLU A 10 -9.07 -17.68 4.27
N TYR A 11 -8.14 -17.37 5.16
CA TYR A 11 -7.80 -16.00 5.51
C TYR A 11 -7.21 -15.23 4.32
N SER A 12 -6.44 -15.90 3.45
CA SER A 12 -5.92 -15.32 2.22
C SER A 12 -7.03 -14.93 1.24
N LYS A 13 -8.09 -15.75 1.15
CA LYS A 13 -9.27 -15.46 0.30
C LYS A 13 -10.07 -14.30 0.85
N LEU A 14 -10.28 -14.26 2.18
CA LEU A 14 -11.00 -13.16 2.83
C LEU A 14 -10.30 -11.80 2.62
N LEU A 15 -8.98 -11.77 2.74
CA LEU A 15 -8.18 -10.56 2.55
C LEU A 15 -7.89 -10.22 1.08
N ASN A 16 -8.26 -11.10 0.13
CA ASN A 16 -7.86 -11.02 -1.28
C ASN A 16 -6.33 -10.87 -1.47
N LEU A 17 -5.54 -11.62 -0.69
CA LEU A 17 -4.08 -11.61 -0.74
C LEU A 17 -3.52 -12.99 -1.12
N SER A 18 -2.32 -13.02 -1.69
CA SER A 18 -1.65 -14.31 -1.93
C SER A 18 -1.19 -14.93 -0.61
N LYS A 19 -1.30 -16.26 -0.49
CA LYS A 19 -0.81 -17.02 0.67
C LYS A 19 0.65 -16.68 1.01
N GLY A 20 1.49 -16.55 -0.01
CA GLY A 20 2.91 -16.19 0.15
C GLY A 20 3.13 -14.82 0.82
N THR A 21 2.25 -13.86 0.55
CA THR A 21 2.30 -12.54 1.20
C THR A 21 2.05 -12.66 2.70
N ILE A 22 1.07 -13.48 3.08
CA ILE A 22 0.71 -13.74 4.48
C ILE A 22 1.86 -14.49 5.18
N TYR A 23 2.40 -15.53 4.56
CA TYR A 23 3.53 -16.30 5.12
C TYR A 23 4.80 -15.47 5.31
N ARG A 24 5.03 -14.44 4.48
CA ARG A 24 6.19 -13.56 4.61
C ARG A 24 6.15 -12.73 5.89
N LYS A 25 4.96 -12.31 6.35
CA LYS A 25 4.77 -11.48 7.55
C LYS A 25 3.46 -11.80 8.28
N PRO A 26 3.30 -12.99 8.88
CA PRO A 26 2.03 -13.44 9.47
C PRO A 26 1.57 -12.58 10.65
N SER A 27 2.50 -12.03 11.43
CA SER A 27 2.20 -11.12 12.54
C SER A 27 1.53 -9.82 12.10
N LYS A 28 1.86 -9.30 10.90
CA LYS A 28 1.22 -8.10 10.32
C LYS A 28 -0.27 -8.31 10.08
N TYR A 29 -0.68 -9.56 9.86
CA TYR A 29 -2.06 -9.94 9.60
C TYR A 29 -2.78 -10.45 10.86
N TYR A 30 -2.21 -10.16 12.04
CA TYR A 30 -2.74 -10.56 13.35
C TYR A 30 -2.94 -12.08 13.49
N MET A 31 -2.15 -12.88 12.76
CA MET A 31 -2.17 -14.33 12.88
C MET A 31 -1.36 -14.77 14.11
N PHE A 32 -1.77 -15.89 14.69
CA PHE A 32 -1.11 -16.52 15.82
C PHE A 32 -0.84 -18.01 15.52
N LYS A 33 0.11 -18.60 16.23
CA LYS A 33 0.44 -20.02 16.06
C LYS A 33 -0.43 -20.88 16.98
N VAL A 34 -1.03 -21.92 16.40
CA VAL A 34 -1.71 -23.00 17.13
C VAL A 34 -1.13 -24.32 16.63
N GLY A 35 -0.48 -25.08 17.52
CA GLY A 35 0.12 -26.38 17.17
C GLY A 35 1.14 -26.28 16.02
N GLY A 36 1.91 -25.20 15.93
CA GLY A 36 2.90 -24.96 14.87
C GLY A 36 2.34 -24.40 13.56
N SER A 37 1.02 -24.36 13.39
CA SER A 37 0.36 -23.78 12.22
C SER A 37 -0.12 -22.35 12.48
N TRP A 38 -0.03 -21.47 11.48
CA TRP A 38 -0.57 -20.12 11.57
C TRP A 38 -2.10 -20.14 11.41
N ARG A 39 -2.80 -19.49 12.34
CA ARG A 39 -4.25 -19.38 12.41
C ARG A 39 -4.66 -17.92 12.62
N ALA A 40 -5.86 -17.59 12.20
CA ALA A 40 -6.49 -16.31 12.48
C ALA A 40 -7.90 -16.54 13.03
N ASN A 41 -8.40 -15.65 13.88
CA ASN A 41 -9.78 -15.67 14.32
C ASN A 41 -10.53 -14.47 13.71
N LYS A 42 -11.83 -14.36 13.99
CA LYS A 42 -12.63 -13.21 13.55
C LYS A 42 -12.11 -11.89 14.12
N GLU A 43 -11.51 -11.89 15.30
CA GLU A 43 -10.93 -10.70 15.91
C GLU A 43 -9.67 -10.21 15.17
N SER A 44 -8.83 -11.13 14.69
CA SER A 44 -7.68 -10.83 13.84
C SER A 44 -8.10 -10.09 12.58
N LEU A 45 -9.20 -10.54 11.96
CA LEU A 45 -9.78 -9.88 10.79
C LEU A 45 -10.22 -8.45 11.11
N LYS A 46 -10.99 -8.28 12.20
CA LYS A 46 -11.47 -6.97 12.64
C LYS A 46 -10.32 -6.00 12.97
N LYS A 47 -9.26 -6.51 13.64
CA LYS A 47 -8.04 -5.72 13.92
C LYS A 47 -7.32 -5.30 12.65
N PHE A 48 -7.24 -6.19 11.67
CA PHE A 48 -6.64 -5.88 10.37
C PHE A 48 -7.43 -4.80 9.63
N GLU A 49 -8.76 -4.92 9.57
CA GLU A 49 -9.62 -3.92 8.95
C GLU A 49 -9.47 -2.56 9.64
N GLN A 50 -9.53 -2.51 10.97
CA GLN A 50 -9.34 -1.28 11.75
C GLN A 50 -7.96 -0.64 11.53
N ALA A 51 -6.89 -1.46 11.52
CA ALA A 51 -5.54 -0.97 11.23
C ALA A 51 -5.43 -0.44 9.80
N GLN A 52 -6.12 -1.05 8.84
CA GLN A 52 -6.13 -0.62 7.44
C GLN A 52 -6.79 0.76 7.25
N PHE A 53 -7.79 1.10 8.07
CA PHE A 53 -8.42 2.43 8.06
C PHE A 53 -7.58 3.49 8.79
N ASN A 54 -6.81 3.09 9.81
CA ASN A 54 -5.95 4.00 10.57
C ASN A 54 -4.59 4.24 9.90
N ASP A 55 -4.14 3.32 9.04
CA ASP A 55 -3.03 3.54 8.12
C ASP A 55 -3.49 4.56 7.06
N ASN A 56 -3.40 5.85 7.40
CA ASN A 56 -3.49 7.02 6.53
C ASN A 56 -2.35 7.01 5.49
N ASN A 57 -2.22 5.93 4.74
CA ASN A 57 -1.26 5.81 3.67
C ASN A 57 -1.78 6.67 2.51
N VAL A 58 -1.31 7.91 2.47
CA VAL A 58 -1.55 8.92 1.42
C VAL A 58 -1.39 8.33 0.01
N TYR A 59 -0.53 7.31 -0.14
CA TYR A 59 -0.34 6.55 -1.39
C TYR A 59 -1.59 5.82 -1.90
N ARG A 60 -2.56 5.45 -1.05
CA ARG A 60 -3.84 4.84 -1.49
C ARG A 60 -4.87 5.87 -1.95
N LEU A 61 -4.85 7.09 -1.40
CA LEU A 61 -5.73 8.17 -1.83
C LEU A 61 -5.39 8.66 -3.26
N ALA A 62 -4.14 8.49 -3.70
CA ALA A 62 -3.71 8.85 -5.05
C ALA A 62 -4.17 7.88 -6.17
N LEU A 63 -4.70 6.69 -5.84
CA LEU A 63 -5.06 5.66 -6.82
C LEU A 63 -6.53 5.70 -7.28
N VAL A 64 -7.35 6.63 -6.77
CA VAL A 64 -8.76 6.79 -7.20
C VAL A 64 -8.88 7.64 -8.48
N GLY A 65 -7.75 8.17 -9.00
CA GLY A 65 -7.68 8.83 -10.29
C GLY A 65 -7.17 7.92 -11.41
N SER A 66 -8.07 7.47 -12.27
CA SER A 66 -7.83 6.92 -13.61
C SER A 66 -7.61 5.41 -13.76
N LYS A 67 -8.59 4.78 -14.40
CA LYS A 67 -8.43 3.54 -15.18
C LYS A 67 -7.51 3.80 -16.37
N ARG A 68 -6.20 3.90 -16.16
CA ARG A 68 -5.19 3.65 -17.21
C ARG A 68 -4.00 2.98 -16.55
N LYS A 69 -3.62 1.80 -17.06
CA LYS A 69 -2.34 1.16 -16.72
C LYS A 69 -1.22 2.05 -17.25
N THR A 70 -0.80 3.06 -16.50
CA THR A 70 0.46 3.74 -16.76
C THR A 70 1.57 2.77 -16.35
N LYS A 71 2.07 2.01 -17.34
CA LYS A 71 3.41 1.44 -17.24
C LYS A 71 4.31 2.60 -16.84
N CYS A 72 4.93 2.55 -15.66
CA CYS A 72 5.94 3.51 -15.27
C CYS A 72 7.09 3.37 -16.28
N GLN A 73 7.10 4.21 -17.30
CA GLN A 73 8.24 4.35 -18.18
C GLN A 73 9.22 5.24 -17.43
N TYR A 74 10.16 4.60 -16.74
CA TYR A 74 11.37 5.27 -16.26
C TYR A 74 12.13 5.74 -17.51
N THR A 75 11.95 7.00 -17.91
CA THR A 75 12.81 7.62 -18.91
C THR A 75 14.17 7.82 -18.24
N LYS A 76 15.24 7.34 -18.88
CA LYS A 76 16.62 7.43 -18.35
C LYS A 76 17.07 8.87 -18.08
N GLU A 77 16.35 9.87 -18.56
CA GLU A 77 16.58 11.29 -18.29
C GLU A 77 16.29 11.67 -16.83
N ALA A 78 15.40 10.95 -16.13
CA ALA A 78 15.12 11.19 -14.71
C ALA A 78 16.24 10.68 -13.77
N ALA A 79 17.21 9.91 -14.29
CA ALA A 79 18.38 9.48 -13.52
C ALA A 79 19.37 10.64 -13.25
N SER A 80 19.26 11.73 -14.02
CA SER A 80 20.13 12.91 -13.90
C SER A 80 19.54 14.02 -13.02
N ILE A 81 18.49 13.77 -12.25
CA ILE A 81 18.01 14.70 -11.21
C ILE A 81 18.85 14.47 -9.94
N GLY A 82 20.17 14.49 -10.11
CA GLY A 82 21.09 14.62 -8.99
C GLY A 82 21.02 16.07 -8.52
N SER A 83 20.51 16.29 -7.30
CA SER A 83 20.63 17.55 -6.56
C SER A 83 20.32 18.82 -7.40
N MET A 84 19.05 19.03 -7.79
CA MET A 84 18.65 20.33 -8.31
C MET A 84 18.83 21.41 -7.22
N TYR A 85 19.55 22.48 -7.57
CA TYR A 85 19.84 23.59 -6.66
C TYR A 85 18.51 24.27 -6.28
N PRO A 86 18.19 24.50 -4.99
CA PRO A 86 16.89 25.01 -4.53
C PRO A 86 16.35 26.26 -5.27
N PRO A 87 17.19 27.23 -5.71
CA PRO A 87 16.74 28.39 -6.48
C PRO A 87 16.17 28.05 -7.87
N GLN A 88 16.64 26.96 -8.49
CA GLN A 88 16.14 26.55 -9.82
C GLN A 88 14.75 25.92 -9.70
N LEU A 89 14.52 25.10 -8.67
CA LEU A 89 13.21 24.51 -8.38
C LEU A 89 12.16 25.59 -8.13
N ALA A 90 12.50 26.64 -7.38
CA ALA A 90 11.58 27.74 -7.12
C ALA A 90 11.18 28.48 -8.41
N ARG A 91 12.13 28.73 -9.31
CA ARG A 91 11.86 29.39 -10.61
C ARG A 91 11.01 28.53 -11.54
N GLU A 92 11.25 27.23 -11.58
CA GLU A 92 10.45 26.31 -12.39
C GLU A 92 9.02 26.20 -11.84
N LEU A 93 8.85 26.17 -10.52
CA LEU A 93 7.54 26.17 -9.88
C LEU A 93 6.77 27.47 -10.16
N ASP A 94 7.42 28.63 -10.02
CA ASP A 94 6.80 29.93 -10.32
C ASP A 94 6.38 30.04 -11.79
N ALA A 95 7.18 29.50 -12.72
CA ALA A 95 6.83 29.47 -14.14
C ALA A 95 5.60 28.58 -14.44
N LEU A 96 5.44 27.48 -13.70
CA LEU A 96 4.28 26.58 -13.84
C LEU A 96 3.01 27.16 -13.19
N LEU A 97 3.16 27.96 -12.14
CA LEU A 97 2.06 28.60 -11.44
C LEU A 97 1.63 29.92 -12.09
N ALA A 98 2.43 30.47 -13.00
CA ALA A 98 2.07 31.68 -13.72
C ALA A 98 0.80 31.44 -14.58
N PRO A 99 -0.21 32.32 -14.49
CA PRO A 99 -1.42 32.18 -15.30
C PRO A 99 -1.05 32.28 -16.78
N GLN A 100 -1.38 31.24 -17.54
CA GLN A 100 -1.15 31.23 -18.98
C GLN A 100 -2.11 32.21 -19.64
N THR A 101 -1.65 33.43 -19.89
CA THR A 101 -2.32 34.37 -20.78
C THR A 101 -2.23 33.83 -22.20
N LYS A 102 -3.38 33.44 -22.75
CA LYS A 102 -3.55 33.12 -24.18
C LYS A 102 -3.41 34.36 -25.05
#